data_AF-A0A2E8WPZ8-F1
#
_entry.id   AF-A0A2E8WPZ8-F1
#
_cell.length_a   1.000
_cell.length_b   1.000
_cell.length_c   1.000
_cell.angle_alpha   90.00
_cell.angle_beta   90.00
_cell.angle_gamma   90.00
#
_symmetry.space_group_name_H-M   'P 1'
#
loop_
_entity.id
_entity.type
_entity.pdbx_description
1 polymer ?
#
loop_
_entity_poly.entity_id
_entity_poly.type
_entity_poly.pdbx_seq_one_letter_code
_entity_poly.pdbx_strand_id
1 'polypeptide(L)'
;MKIQLRQICLVARQLEPVIEDLTDVLGINQCYVDPGVGQFGLENALMPVGRNFLEVVAPIQEGTAAGRYLDRRGGNGGYMVITQADSRETQQRVRQNALDNGVRVAHESQRGDWNLCQLHPGDLKAAFFEIESDAHNDFDGYWHPVGGLGWEGEVKQDVTFNFKGLELQCDDPLELGELWAKVAGLDLQHRGNHFAMELNNATVRFVEATDGRGPGLSGIDIDVANRERLLSRADRKGAVVSEDQVDICGVHWYLHDI
;
A
#
# COMPACT_ATOMS: atom_id res chain seq x y z
N MET A 1 18.72 7.25 7.46
CA MET A 1 18.10 6.24 6.60
C MET A 1 16.81 6.82 6.07
N LYS A 2 16.53 6.64 4.79
CA LYS A 2 15.27 7.00 4.16
C LYS A 2 14.58 5.74 3.66
N ILE A 3 13.29 5.65 3.96
CA ILE A 3 12.37 4.63 3.46
C ILE A 3 11.26 5.39 2.76
N GLN A 4 11.01 5.09 1.50
CA GLN A 4 9.97 5.75 0.72
C GLN A 4 8.82 4.80 0.45
N LEU A 5 7.58 5.26 0.63
CA LEU A 5 6.44 4.54 0.07
C LEU A 5 6.62 4.49 -1.44
N ARG A 6 6.55 3.29 -2.02
CA ARG A 6 6.57 3.13 -3.49
C ARG A 6 5.29 2.51 -3.99
N GLN A 7 4.69 1.60 -3.22
CA GLN A 7 3.52 0.87 -3.68
C GLN A 7 2.59 0.52 -2.51
N ILE A 8 1.28 0.66 -2.75
CA ILE A 8 0.23 0.16 -1.86
C ILE A 8 -0.49 -0.96 -2.60
N CYS A 9 -0.56 -2.13 -2.00
CA CYS A 9 -1.27 -3.28 -2.55
C CYS A 9 -2.63 -3.44 -1.88
N LEU A 10 -3.68 -3.56 -2.70
CA LEU A 10 -5.02 -3.94 -2.32
C LEU A 10 -5.28 -5.39 -2.73
N VAL A 11 -6.20 -6.06 -2.04
CA VAL A 11 -6.64 -7.41 -2.36
C VAL A 11 -8.13 -7.44 -2.62
N ALA A 12 -8.52 -8.11 -3.70
CA ALA A 12 -9.91 -8.23 -4.12
C ALA A 12 -10.29 -9.69 -4.42
N ARG A 13 -11.59 -10.01 -4.30
CA ARG A 13 -12.12 -11.31 -4.75
C ARG A 13 -12.10 -11.48 -6.28
N GLN A 14 -12.20 -10.37 -7.02
CA GLN A 14 -12.15 -10.32 -8.48
C GLN A 14 -11.37 -9.06 -8.86
N LEU A 15 -10.45 -9.16 -9.81
CA LEU A 15 -9.54 -8.09 -10.17
C LEU A 15 -10.27 -6.98 -10.96
N GLU A 16 -10.85 -7.34 -12.11
CA GLU A 16 -11.36 -6.40 -13.11
C GLU A 16 -12.38 -5.40 -12.57
N PRO A 17 -13.40 -5.78 -11.77
CA PRO A 17 -14.36 -4.81 -11.25
C PRO A 17 -13.71 -3.74 -10.38
N VAL A 18 -12.71 -4.11 -9.59
CA VAL A 18 -11.98 -3.17 -8.73
C VAL A 18 -11.10 -2.24 -9.57
N ILE A 19 -10.45 -2.76 -10.60
CA ILE A 19 -9.66 -1.96 -11.52
C ILE A 19 -10.53 -0.96 -12.29
N GLU A 20 -11.70 -1.38 -12.78
CA GLU A 20 -12.67 -0.48 -13.42
C GLU A 20 -13.12 0.64 -12.48
N ASP A 21 -13.43 0.32 -11.23
CA ASP A 21 -13.84 1.31 -10.23
C ASP A 21 -12.71 2.29 -9.90
N LEU A 22 -11.48 1.79 -9.66
CA LEU A 22 -10.34 2.64 -9.34
C LEU A 22 -9.96 3.56 -10.52
N THR A 23 -9.94 3.05 -11.74
CA THR A 23 -9.60 3.84 -12.93
C THR A 23 -10.68 4.87 -13.25
N ASP A 24 -11.97 4.53 -13.17
CA ASP A 24 -13.06 5.50 -13.39
C ASP A 24 -13.09 6.56 -12.27
N VAL A 25 -12.99 6.18 -11.00
CA VAL A 25 -13.12 7.12 -9.87
C VAL A 25 -11.86 7.94 -9.65
N LEU A 26 -10.69 7.32 -9.57
CA LEU A 26 -9.43 8.01 -9.29
C LEU A 26 -8.80 8.64 -10.54
N GLY A 27 -9.26 8.26 -11.73
CA GLY A 27 -8.79 8.83 -13.00
C GLY A 27 -7.38 8.41 -13.41
N ILE A 28 -6.87 7.30 -12.86
CA ILE A 28 -5.54 6.73 -13.11
C ILE A 28 -5.60 5.63 -14.19
N ASN A 29 -4.45 5.29 -14.78
CA ASN A 29 -4.34 4.25 -15.81
C ASN A 29 -3.67 2.99 -15.25
N GLN A 30 -3.90 1.84 -15.88
CA GLN A 30 -3.05 0.67 -15.67
C GLN A 30 -1.73 0.85 -16.42
N CYS A 31 -0.61 0.48 -15.82
CA CYS A 31 0.71 0.54 -16.46
C CYS A 31 1.39 -0.82 -16.61
N TYR A 32 1.06 -1.79 -15.76
CA TYR A 32 1.78 -3.06 -15.73
C TYR A 32 0.94 -4.21 -15.15
N VAL A 33 1.21 -5.42 -15.63
CA VAL A 33 0.73 -6.69 -15.05
C VAL A 33 1.97 -7.50 -14.73
N ASP A 34 2.19 -7.84 -13.47
CA ASP A 34 3.37 -8.61 -13.06
C ASP A 34 3.08 -10.11 -13.15
N PRO A 35 3.67 -10.85 -14.11
CA PRO A 35 3.50 -12.30 -14.16
C PRO A 35 4.09 -13.01 -12.92
N GLY A 36 4.95 -12.33 -12.15
CA GLY A 36 5.57 -12.82 -10.93
C GLY A 36 4.57 -13.18 -9.84
N VAL A 37 3.40 -12.53 -9.76
CA VAL A 37 2.40 -12.85 -8.72
C VAL A 37 1.74 -14.21 -8.92
N GLY A 38 1.80 -14.77 -10.13
CA GLY A 38 1.27 -16.09 -10.46
C GLY A 38 1.88 -17.23 -9.63
N GLN A 39 3.13 -17.06 -9.15
CA GLN A 39 3.77 -18.03 -8.25
C GLN A 39 3.05 -18.16 -6.89
N PHE A 40 2.25 -17.14 -6.52
CA PHE A 40 1.43 -17.12 -5.30
C PHE A 40 -0.03 -17.48 -5.58
N GLY A 41 -0.36 -17.91 -6.81
CA GLY A 41 -1.72 -18.20 -7.25
C GLY A 41 -2.58 -16.96 -7.41
N LEU A 42 -1.98 -15.82 -7.76
CA LEU A 42 -2.65 -14.53 -7.91
C LEU A 42 -2.55 -14.02 -9.36
N GLU A 43 -3.47 -13.15 -9.72
CA GLU A 43 -3.38 -12.18 -10.81
C GLU A 43 -3.30 -10.76 -10.24
N ASN A 44 -2.75 -9.80 -10.98
CA ASN A 44 -2.65 -8.42 -10.53
C ASN A 44 -2.75 -7.38 -11.66
N ALA A 45 -2.91 -6.13 -11.26
CA ALA A 45 -2.65 -4.97 -12.11
C ALA A 45 -2.09 -3.82 -11.28
N LEU A 46 -1.13 -3.10 -11.87
CA LEU A 46 -0.45 -1.94 -11.29
C LEU A 46 -0.88 -0.67 -12.02
N MET A 47 -1.09 0.40 -11.26
CA MET A 47 -1.51 1.71 -11.74
C MET A 47 -0.63 2.79 -11.09
N PRO A 48 0.00 3.70 -11.86
CA PRO A 48 0.82 4.74 -11.27
C PRO A 48 -0.06 5.85 -10.68
N VAL A 49 0.34 6.33 -9.50
CA VAL A 49 -0.24 7.47 -8.80
C VAL A 49 0.90 8.43 -8.48
N GLY A 50 1.03 9.48 -9.29
CA GLY A 50 2.21 10.34 -9.27
C GLY A 50 3.45 9.53 -9.63
N ARG A 51 4.36 9.36 -8.65
CA ARG A 51 5.57 8.53 -8.82
C ARG A 51 5.47 7.19 -8.10
N ASN A 52 4.38 6.93 -7.39
CA ASN A 52 4.13 5.70 -6.64
C ASN A 52 3.15 4.80 -7.40
N PHE A 53 2.81 3.64 -6.84
CA PHE A 53 1.94 2.68 -7.49
C PHE A 53 0.82 2.19 -6.57
N LEU A 54 -0.36 2.03 -7.16
CA LEU A 54 -1.42 1.21 -6.61
C LEU A 54 -1.38 -0.15 -7.30
N GLU A 55 -1.39 -1.21 -6.51
CA GLU A 55 -1.54 -2.58 -7.02
C GLU A 55 -2.87 -3.14 -6.51
N VAL A 56 -3.56 -3.91 -7.36
CA VAL A 56 -4.63 -4.80 -6.91
C VAL A 56 -4.23 -6.22 -7.26
N VAL A 57 -4.32 -7.12 -6.28
CA VAL A 57 -4.16 -8.57 -6.48
C VAL A 57 -5.48 -9.30 -6.25
N ALA A 58 -5.71 -10.37 -7.00
CA ALA A 58 -6.85 -11.26 -6.81
C ALA A 58 -6.42 -12.74 -6.87
N PRO A 59 -6.98 -13.63 -6.04
CA PRO A 59 -6.65 -15.04 -6.08
C PRO A 59 -7.30 -15.76 -7.26
N ILE A 60 -6.48 -16.45 -8.06
CA ILE A 60 -6.92 -17.33 -9.16
C ILE A 60 -6.82 -18.82 -8.81
N GLN A 61 -6.35 -19.12 -7.60
CA GLN A 61 -6.26 -20.47 -7.02
C GLN A 61 -6.88 -20.50 -5.62
N GLU A 62 -7.42 -21.65 -5.23
CA GLU A 62 -7.90 -21.87 -3.87
C GLU A 62 -6.75 -21.95 -2.86
N GLY A 63 -7.01 -21.59 -1.61
CA GLY A 63 -6.04 -21.76 -0.52
C GLY A 63 -4.83 -20.81 -0.57
N THR A 64 -4.91 -19.71 -1.32
CA THR A 64 -3.86 -18.67 -1.33
C THR A 64 -3.84 -17.87 -0.02
N ALA A 65 -2.72 -17.20 0.27
CA ALA A 65 -2.62 -16.29 1.41
C ALA A 65 -3.59 -15.11 1.28
N ALA A 66 -3.72 -14.55 0.07
CA ALA A 66 -4.69 -13.50 -0.26
C ALA A 66 -6.14 -13.97 -0.05
N GLY A 67 -6.50 -15.17 -0.51
CA GLY A 67 -7.83 -15.76 -0.28
C GLY A 67 -8.17 -15.89 1.21
N ARG A 68 -7.25 -16.45 2.01
CA ARG A 68 -7.44 -16.52 3.48
C ARG A 68 -7.53 -15.14 4.14
N TYR A 69 -6.81 -14.15 3.61
CA TYR A 69 -6.88 -12.76 4.09
C TYR A 69 -8.26 -12.14 3.83
N LEU A 70 -8.78 -12.28 2.60
CA LEU A 70 -10.11 -11.82 2.21
C LEU A 70 -11.21 -12.41 3.11
N ASP A 71 -11.13 -13.71 3.39
CA ASP A 71 -12.11 -14.38 4.25
C ASP A 71 -12.02 -13.89 5.71
N ARG A 72 -10.80 -13.71 6.24
CA ARG A 72 -10.59 -13.18 7.59
C ARG A 72 -11.08 -11.73 7.75
N ARG A 73 -10.82 -10.88 6.76
CA ARG A 73 -11.25 -9.46 6.75
C ARG A 73 -12.69 -9.27 6.31
N GLY A 74 -13.39 -10.33 5.90
CA GLY A 74 -14.78 -10.27 5.45
C GLY A 74 -15.01 -9.54 4.12
N GLY A 75 -14.00 -9.43 3.25
CA GLY A 75 -14.13 -8.74 1.97
C GLY A 75 -12.81 -8.14 1.45
N ASN A 76 -12.91 -7.42 0.33
CA ASN A 76 -11.80 -6.69 -0.29
C ASN A 76 -11.19 -5.67 0.68
N GLY A 77 -9.90 -5.35 0.57
CA GLY A 77 -9.28 -4.36 1.45
C GLY A 77 -7.81 -4.10 1.13
N GLY A 78 -7.17 -3.29 1.96
CA GLY A 78 -5.72 -3.09 1.91
C GLY A 78 -4.95 -4.34 2.32
N TYR A 79 -3.79 -4.55 1.72
CA TYR A 79 -3.04 -5.80 1.83
C TYR A 79 -1.56 -5.60 2.18
N MET A 80 -0.85 -4.72 1.48
CA MET A 80 0.59 -4.52 1.66
C MET A 80 0.99 -3.04 1.59
N VAL A 81 1.98 -2.67 2.41
CA VAL A 81 2.73 -1.43 2.34
C VAL A 81 4.12 -1.77 1.81
N ILE A 82 4.42 -1.34 0.58
CA ILE A 82 5.65 -1.70 -0.13
C ILE A 82 6.51 -0.44 -0.29
N THR A 83 7.75 -0.55 0.15
CA THR A 83 8.67 0.58 0.28
C THR A 83 10.01 0.31 -0.37
N GLN A 84 10.73 1.40 -0.64
CA GLN A 84 12.10 1.36 -1.12
C GLN A 84 13.01 2.04 -0.11
N ALA A 85 14.12 1.38 0.19
CA ALA A 85 15.21 1.92 0.96
C ALA A 85 16.12 2.79 0.09
N ASP A 86 16.77 3.78 0.69
CA ASP A 86 17.85 4.54 0.03
C ASP A 86 19.11 3.71 -0.28
N SER A 87 19.20 2.50 0.26
CA SER A 87 20.35 1.63 0.14
C SER A 87 20.05 0.21 0.61
N ARG A 88 20.87 -0.75 0.17
CA ARG A 88 20.86 -2.13 0.70
C ARG A 88 21.15 -2.18 2.20
N GLU A 89 21.98 -1.28 2.72
CA GLU A 89 22.26 -1.23 4.17
C GLU A 89 21.01 -0.85 4.97
N THR A 90 20.26 0.17 4.52
CA THR A 90 18.97 0.55 5.14
C THR A 90 17.98 -0.62 5.08
N GLN A 91 17.88 -1.30 3.94
CA GLN A 91 17.02 -2.49 3.79
C GLN A 91 17.41 -3.62 4.76
N GLN A 92 18.70 -3.94 4.87
CA GLN A 92 19.21 -4.95 5.80
C GLN A 92 18.98 -4.56 7.27
N ARG A 93 19.06 -3.26 7.59
CA ARG A 93 18.78 -2.76 8.93
C ARG A 93 17.32 -2.94 9.31
N VAL A 94 16.38 -2.61 8.43
CA VAL A 94 14.94 -2.85 8.66
C VAL A 94 14.66 -4.34 8.84
N ARG A 95 15.27 -5.19 8.01
CA ARG A 95 15.20 -6.64 8.17
C ARG A 95 15.71 -7.10 9.54
N GLN A 96 16.85 -6.58 10.01
CA GLN A 96 17.39 -6.93 11.32
C GLN A 96 16.49 -6.44 12.46
N ASN A 97 16.03 -5.19 12.39
CA ASN A 97 15.07 -4.64 13.34
C ASN A 97 13.80 -5.50 13.45
N ALA A 98 13.31 -6.03 12.32
CA ALA A 98 12.18 -6.95 12.31
C ALA A 98 12.45 -8.19 13.18
N LEU A 99 13.59 -8.85 12.95
CA LEU A 99 13.98 -10.04 13.73
C LEU A 99 14.15 -9.73 15.21
N ASP A 100 14.77 -8.59 15.54
CA ASP A 100 15.00 -8.16 16.93
C ASP A 100 13.69 -7.85 17.67
N ASN A 101 12.62 -7.52 16.94
CA ASN A 101 11.27 -7.28 17.47
C ASN A 101 10.33 -8.49 17.26
N GLY A 102 10.87 -9.66 16.94
CA GLY A 102 10.09 -10.91 16.82
C GLY A 102 9.22 -11.01 15.57
N VAL A 103 9.46 -10.17 14.56
CA VAL A 103 8.77 -10.21 13.26
C VAL A 103 9.53 -11.10 12.29
N ARG A 104 8.89 -12.17 11.82
CA ARG A 104 9.50 -13.09 10.87
C ARG A 104 9.56 -12.49 9.47
N VAL A 105 10.51 -12.99 8.69
CA VAL A 105 10.54 -12.76 7.25
C VAL A 105 9.63 -13.78 6.57
N ALA A 106 8.68 -13.32 5.76
CA ALA A 106 7.75 -14.17 5.01
C ALA A 106 8.32 -14.58 3.66
N HIS A 107 9.01 -13.66 2.98
CA HIS A 107 9.63 -13.90 1.68
C HIS A 107 10.85 -13.00 1.49
N GLU A 108 11.88 -13.51 0.81
CA GLU A 108 13.01 -12.72 0.34
C GLU A 108 13.37 -13.16 -1.08
N SER A 109 13.85 -12.22 -1.87
CA SER A 109 14.37 -12.48 -3.20
C SER A 109 15.57 -11.58 -3.47
N GLN A 110 16.60 -12.16 -4.09
CA GLN A 110 17.71 -11.41 -4.65
C GLN A 110 17.83 -11.80 -6.13
N ARG A 111 17.66 -10.82 -7.03
CA ARG A 111 17.82 -11.02 -8.47
C ARG A 111 18.75 -9.95 -9.02
N GLY A 112 20.01 -10.34 -9.25
CA GLY A 112 21.06 -9.38 -9.57
C GLY A 112 21.22 -8.38 -8.42
N ASP A 113 21.08 -7.10 -8.73
CA ASP A 113 21.23 -6.01 -7.76
C ASP A 113 19.93 -5.66 -7.03
N TRP A 114 18.78 -6.20 -7.46
CA TRP A 114 17.50 -6.02 -6.78
C TRP A 114 17.35 -6.97 -5.59
N ASN A 115 16.97 -6.41 -4.44
CA ASN A 115 16.80 -7.12 -3.17
C ASN A 115 15.43 -6.76 -2.59
N LEU A 116 14.64 -7.78 -2.27
CA LEU A 116 13.33 -7.67 -1.66
C LEU A 116 13.32 -8.42 -0.32
N CYS A 117 12.74 -7.79 0.71
CA CYS A 117 12.39 -8.45 1.97
C CYS A 117 10.95 -8.11 2.35
N GLN A 118 10.11 -9.15 2.44
CA GLN A 118 8.72 -9.06 2.83
C GLN A 118 8.55 -9.63 4.25
N LEU A 119 8.03 -8.81 5.17
CA LEU A 119 7.86 -9.16 6.57
C LEU A 119 6.48 -9.79 6.84
N HIS A 120 6.43 -10.72 7.80
CA HIS A 120 5.24 -11.53 8.04
C HIS A 120 4.09 -10.71 8.65
N PRO A 121 2.91 -10.66 7.99
CA PRO A 121 1.84 -9.74 8.35
C PRO A 121 1.15 -10.15 9.66
N GLY A 122 1.19 -11.43 10.01
CA GLY A 122 0.67 -11.93 11.29
C GLY A 122 1.47 -11.42 12.49
N ASP A 123 2.76 -11.10 12.30
CA ASP A 123 3.60 -10.59 13.38
C ASP A 123 3.55 -9.05 13.40
N LEU A 124 3.38 -8.41 12.22
CA LEU A 124 3.10 -6.97 12.07
C LEU A 124 1.66 -6.55 12.38
N LYS A 125 0.80 -7.54 12.67
CA LYS A 125 -0.61 -7.43 13.08
C LYS A 125 -1.59 -6.81 12.07
N ALA A 126 -1.19 -5.85 11.25
CA ALA A 126 -2.10 -5.10 10.36
C ALA A 126 -1.98 -5.49 8.87
N ALA A 127 -0.78 -5.35 8.28
CA ALA A 127 -0.53 -5.54 6.87
C ALA A 127 0.87 -6.12 6.63
N PHE A 128 1.15 -6.57 5.41
CA PHE A 128 2.54 -6.81 5.02
C PHE A 128 3.31 -5.50 4.99
N PHE A 129 4.55 -5.53 5.47
CA PHE A 129 5.51 -4.47 5.24
C PHE A 129 6.66 -5.05 4.41
N GLU A 130 6.88 -4.44 3.25
CA GLU A 130 7.92 -4.86 2.33
C GLU A 130 8.91 -3.73 2.10
N ILE A 131 10.18 -4.09 2.03
CA ILE A 131 11.27 -3.15 1.80
C ILE A 131 12.23 -3.67 0.74
N GLU A 132 12.40 -2.86 -0.29
CA GLU A 132 13.24 -3.15 -1.44
C GLU A 132 14.45 -2.22 -1.55
N SER A 133 15.49 -2.66 -2.23
CA SER A 133 16.62 -1.83 -2.68
C SER A 133 17.20 -2.41 -3.95
N ASP A 134 17.78 -1.56 -4.79
CA ASP A 134 18.47 -1.98 -6.00
C ASP A 134 19.75 -1.15 -6.28
N ALA A 135 20.39 -1.33 -7.43
CA ALA A 135 21.56 -0.55 -7.82
C ALA A 135 21.24 0.93 -8.07
N HIS A 136 19.99 1.26 -8.40
CA HIS A 136 19.56 2.63 -8.68
C HIS A 136 19.27 3.38 -7.38
N ASN A 137 18.57 2.73 -6.43
CA ASN A 137 17.92 3.35 -5.26
C ASN A 137 17.24 4.67 -5.65
N ASP A 138 16.64 4.67 -6.84
CA ASP A 138 15.94 5.80 -7.41
C ASP A 138 14.51 5.81 -6.88
N PHE A 139 14.19 6.84 -6.10
CA PHE A 139 12.88 7.04 -5.51
C PHE A 139 11.81 7.56 -6.48
N ASP A 140 12.21 7.90 -7.70
CA ASP A 140 11.46 8.79 -8.56
C ASP A 140 11.15 8.16 -9.93
N GLY A 141 12.04 7.32 -10.45
CA GLY A 141 11.93 6.66 -11.74
C GLY A 141 11.92 5.14 -11.61
N TYR A 142 13.11 4.54 -11.62
CA TYR A 142 13.25 3.09 -11.75
C TYR A 142 12.55 2.34 -10.59
N TRP A 143 11.63 1.43 -10.94
CA TRP A 143 10.97 0.56 -9.96
C TRP A 143 10.84 -0.85 -10.52
N HIS A 144 11.60 -1.79 -9.93
CA HIS A 144 11.69 -3.16 -10.44
C HIS A 144 10.33 -3.89 -10.51
N PRO A 145 9.41 -3.79 -9.52
CA PRO A 145 8.09 -4.45 -9.57
C PRO A 145 7.19 -4.06 -10.75
N VAL A 146 7.43 -2.91 -11.41
CA VAL A 146 6.68 -2.50 -12.62
C VAL A 146 7.50 -2.68 -13.91
N GLY A 147 8.56 -3.49 -13.86
CA GLY A 147 9.44 -3.74 -15.01
C GLY A 147 10.54 -2.69 -15.21
N GLY A 148 10.78 -1.82 -14.23
CA GLY A 148 11.83 -0.79 -14.27
C GLY A 148 11.32 0.58 -14.69
N LEU A 149 11.50 0.93 -15.97
CA LEU A 149 11.09 2.21 -16.56
C LEU A 149 10.01 2.01 -17.63
N GLY A 150 9.39 3.10 -18.09
CA GLY A 150 8.38 3.13 -19.15
C GLY A 150 6.96 3.40 -18.64
N TRP A 151 6.72 3.13 -17.35
CA TRP A 151 5.45 3.40 -16.67
C TRP A 151 5.12 4.90 -16.61
N GLU A 152 6.12 5.78 -16.75
CA GLU A 152 5.95 7.24 -16.67
C GLU A 152 5.00 7.76 -17.76
N GLY A 153 4.93 7.08 -18.91
CA GLY A 153 4.00 7.42 -19.99
C GLY A 153 2.52 7.19 -19.64
N GLU A 154 2.25 6.37 -18.63
CA GLU A 154 0.88 6.03 -18.18
C GLU A 154 0.41 6.91 -17.01
N VAL A 155 1.28 7.76 -16.46
CA VAL A 155 0.95 8.66 -15.35
C VAL A 155 -0.11 9.68 -15.79
N LYS A 156 -1.21 9.72 -15.06
CA LYS A 156 -2.33 10.62 -15.30
C LYS A 156 -2.74 11.29 -13.99
N GLN A 157 -2.64 12.62 -13.95
CA GLN A 157 -2.80 13.44 -12.74
C GLN A 157 -3.86 14.54 -12.88
N ASP A 158 -4.79 14.40 -13.83
CA ASP A 158 -5.93 15.31 -14.00
C ASP A 158 -6.97 15.20 -12.87
N VAL A 159 -6.91 14.13 -12.06
CA VAL A 159 -7.83 13.84 -10.96
C VAL A 159 -7.08 13.55 -9.67
N THR A 160 -6.35 12.44 -9.62
CA THR A 160 -5.54 12.05 -8.46
C THR A 160 -4.08 12.37 -8.74
N PHE A 161 -3.45 13.13 -7.86
CA PHE A 161 -2.09 13.62 -8.07
C PHE A 161 -1.05 12.71 -7.44
N ASN A 162 -1.17 12.37 -6.15
CA ASN A 162 -0.19 11.57 -5.43
C ASN A 162 -0.80 10.91 -4.18
N PHE A 163 -0.08 9.95 -3.59
CA PHE A 163 -0.32 9.54 -2.20
C PHE A 163 0.29 10.53 -1.22
N LYS A 164 -0.43 10.81 -0.14
CA LYS A 164 0.07 11.54 1.04
C LYS A 164 0.35 10.62 2.20
N GLY A 165 -0.32 9.48 2.26
CA GLY A 165 -0.29 8.63 3.44
C GLY A 165 -1.20 7.42 3.34
N LEU A 166 -1.15 6.61 4.38
CA LEU A 166 -2.00 5.44 4.56
C LEU A 166 -2.32 5.25 6.04
N GLU A 167 -3.40 4.52 6.29
CA GLU A 167 -3.94 4.28 7.62
C GLU A 167 -3.92 2.78 7.92
N LEU A 168 -3.31 2.44 9.06
CA LEU A 168 -3.34 1.11 9.64
C LEU A 168 -4.19 1.14 10.91
N GLN A 169 -5.25 0.35 10.93
CA GLN A 169 -6.14 0.24 12.07
C GLN A 169 -5.83 -0.99 12.92
N CYS A 170 -6.11 -0.92 14.22
CA CYS A 170 -6.11 -2.05 15.17
C CYS A 170 -6.77 -1.65 16.50
N ASP A 171 -6.86 -2.58 17.45
CA ASP A 171 -7.43 -2.32 18.78
C ASP A 171 -6.51 -1.47 19.68
N ASP A 172 -5.18 -1.56 19.51
CA ASP A 172 -4.18 -0.77 20.24
C ASP A 172 -3.24 -0.03 19.27
N PRO A 173 -3.59 1.20 18.85
CA PRO A 173 -2.84 1.96 17.87
C PRO A 173 -1.43 2.34 18.32
N LEU A 174 -1.21 2.49 19.63
CA LEU A 174 0.10 2.80 20.18
C LEU A 174 1.03 1.59 20.04
N GLU A 175 0.56 0.40 20.45
CA GLU A 175 1.36 -0.83 20.35
C GLU A 175 1.71 -1.15 18.89
N LEU A 176 0.74 -1.00 17.98
CA LEU A 176 0.98 -1.20 16.54
C LEU A 176 1.97 -0.18 15.99
N GLY A 177 1.78 1.09 16.32
CA GLY A 177 2.66 2.17 15.89
C GLY A 177 4.09 1.97 16.37
N GLU A 178 4.28 1.60 17.64
CA GLU A 178 5.60 1.33 18.19
C GLU A 178 6.30 0.16 17.49
N LEU A 179 5.57 -0.92 17.20
CA LEU A 179 6.11 -2.07 16.48
C LEU A 179 6.59 -1.66 15.09
N TRP A 180 5.73 -1.01 14.30
CA TRP A 180 6.07 -0.58 12.94
C TRP A 180 7.23 0.42 12.92
N ALA A 181 7.24 1.37 13.85
CA ALA A 181 8.33 2.33 14.01
C ALA A 181 9.66 1.65 14.36
N LYS A 182 9.67 0.71 15.32
CA LYS A 182 10.87 -0.08 15.68
C LYS A 182 11.38 -0.90 14.49
N VAL A 183 10.49 -1.56 13.77
CA VAL A 183 10.83 -2.36 12.58
C VAL A 183 11.41 -1.46 11.48
N ALA A 184 10.74 -0.36 11.13
CA ALA A 184 11.22 0.58 10.12
C ALA A 184 12.48 1.34 10.56
N GLY A 185 12.79 1.39 11.86
CA GLY A 185 13.87 2.22 12.40
C GLY A 185 13.57 3.71 12.31
N LEU A 186 12.29 4.08 12.47
CA LEU A 186 11.77 5.45 12.37
C LEU A 186 11.12 5.86 13.69
N ASP A 187 10.89 7.16 13.87
CA ASP A 187 10.24 7.68 15.07
C ASP A 187 8.71 7.59 14.97
N LEU A 188 8.07 7.19 16.07
CA LEU A 188 6.63 7.31 16.25
C LEU A 188 6.30 8.66 16.90
N GLN A 189 5.35 9.38 16.30
CA GLN A 189 4.89 10.68 16.80
C GLN A 189 3.42 10.58 17.20
N HIS A 190 3.07 11.22 18.32
CA HIS A 190 1.67 11.44 18.67
C HIS A 190 1.18 12.74 18.03
N ARG A 191 0.15 12.66 17.19
CA ARG A 191 -0.40 13.79 16.42
C ARG A 191 -1.90 13.92 16.64
N GLY A 192 -2.28 14.89 17.47
CA GLY A 192 -3.69 15.14 17.76
C GLY A 192 -4.34 13.93 18.42
N ASN A 193 -5.12 13.18 17.64
CA ASN A 193 -5.89 12.00 18.07
C ASN A 193 -5.34 10.66 17.55
N HIS A 194 -4.19 10.64 16.85
CA HIS A 194 -3.62 9.42 16.29
C HIS A 194 -2.10 9.37 16.46
N PHE A 195 -1.52 8.21 16.22
CA PHE A 195 -0.07 8.05 16.11
C PHE A 195 0.36 8.03 14.65
N ALA A 196 1.57 8.51 14.36
CA ALA A 196 2.07 8.64 13.00
C ALA A 196 3.55 8.28 12.91
N MET A 197 3.92 7.57 11.83
CA MET A 197 5.30 7.31 11.43
C MET A 197 5.53 7.94 10.04
N GLU A 198 6.61 8.71 9.90
CA GLU A 198 6.91 9.43 8.65
C GLU A 198 7.84 8.64 7.76
N LEU A 199 7.36 8.27 6.56
CA LEU A 199 8.20 7.84 5.45
C LEU A 199 8.75 9.07 4.72
N ASN A 200 9.65 8.86 3.76
CA ASN A 200 10.29 9.93 3.00
C ASN A 200 9.30 10.80 2.22
N ASN A 201 8.15 10.26 1.82
CA ASN A 201 7.13 10.93 0.98
C ASN A 201 5.69 10.75 1.46
N ALA A 202 5.45 10.05 2.58
CA ALA A 202 4.11 9.69 3.02
C ALA A 202 4.05 9.47 4.53
N THR A 203 2.89 9.74 5.14
CA THR A 203 2.66 9.46 6.56
C THR A 203 1.89 8.16 6.73
N VAL A 204 2.37 7.27 7.61
CA VAL A 204 1.60 6.10 8.07
C VAL A 204 0.89 6.48 9.37
N ARG A 205 -0.44 6.51 9.34
CA ARG A 205 -1.30 6.79 10.51
C ARG A 205 -1.73 5.48 11.16
N PHE A 206 -1.68 5.43 12.49
CA PHE A 206 -2.16 4.31 13.30
C PHE A 206 -3.40 4.74 14.06
N VAL A 207 -4.51 4.05 13.86
CA VAL A 207 -5.84 4.42 14.38
C VAL A 207 -6.56 3.24 15.01
N GLU A 208 -7.57 3.53 15.82
CA GLU A 208 -8.44 2.52 16.40
C GLU A 208 -9.34 1.89 15.32
N ALA A 209 -9.45 0.56 15.33
CA ALA A 209 -10.34 -0.15 14.41
C ALA A 209 -11.81 0.07 14.78
N THR A 210 -12.60 0.60 13.84
CA THR A 210 -14.03 0.91 14.05
C THR A 210 -14.97 0.21 13.07
N ASP A 211 -14.43 -0.46 12.05
CA ASP A 211 -15.19 -1.10 10.97
C ASP A 211 -15.64 -2.55 11.29
N GLY A 212 -15.24 -3.10 12.44
CA GLY A 212 -15.52 -4.48 12.84
C GLY A 212 -14.75 -5.55 12.06
N ARG A 213 -13.75 -5.17 11.26
CA ARG A 213 -12.96 -6.08 10.40
C ARG A 213 -11.60 -6.42 11.01
N GLY A 214 -11.32 -5.94 12.23
CA GLY A 214 -10.07 -6.16 12.97
C GLY A 214 -8.89 -5.35 12.42
N PRO A 215 -7.64 -5.70 12.74
CA PRO A 215 -6.48 -4.97 12.24
C PRO A 215 -6.31 -5.05 10.70
N GLY A 216 -5.83 -3.97 10.08
CA GLY A 216 -5.67 -3.91 8.63
C GLY A 216 -5.20 -2.56 8.09
N LEU A 217 -4.83 -2.51 6.80
CA LEU A 217 -4.73 -1.25 6.06
C LEU A 217 -6.16 -0.82 5.70
N SER A 218 -6.63 0.24 6.36
CA SER A 218 -8.03 0.71 6.32
C SER A 218 -8.23 1.91 5.42
N GLY A 219 -7.21 2.73 5.23
CA GLY A 219 -7.36 3.98 4.50
C GLY A 219 -6.11 4.43 3.76
N ILE A 220 -6.32 5.31 2.78
CA ILE A 220 -5.29 5.93 1.93
C ILE A 220 -5.61 7.41 1.79
N ASP A 221 -4.62 8.26 2.04
CA ASP A 221 -4.71 9.70 1.84
C ASP A 221 -4.16 10.05 0.45
N ILE A 222 -4.96 10.75 -0.36
CA ILE A 222 -4.57 11.17 -1.72
C ILE A 222 -4.68 12.68 -1.92
N ASP A 223 -3.73 13.22 -2.66
CA ASP A 223 -3.83 14.57 -3.24
C ASP A 223 -4.73 14.52 -4.48
N VAL A 224 -5.71 15.42 -4.57
CA VAL A 224 -6.77 15.43 -5.58
C VAL A 224 -6.82 16.77 -6.29
N ALA A 225 -6.56 16.77 -7.60
CA ALA A 225 -6.63 17.93 -8.49
C ALA A 225 -8.07 18.24 -8.96
N ASN A 226 -8.96 17.25 -8.94
CA ASN A 226 -10.35 17.42 -9.38
C ASN A 226 -11.33 16.59 -8.54
N ARG A 227 -11.60 17.10 -7.34
CA ARG A 227 -12.50 16.46 -6.36
C ARG A 227 -13.93 16.30 -6.87
N GLU A 228 -14.46 17.32 -7.54
CA GLU A 228 -15.83 17.27 -8.10
C GLU A 228 -15.99 16.08 -9.06
N ARG A 229 -15.04 15.89 -9.98
CA ARG A 229 -15.07 14.76 -10.90
C ARG A 229 -14.91 13.43 -10.18
N LEU A 230 -14.01 13.33 -9.19
CA LEU A 230 -13.84 12.12 -8.38
C LEU A 230 -15.13 11.73 -7.67
N LEU A 231 -15.74 12.66 -6.92
CA LEU A 231 -16.99 12.43 -6.20
C LEU A 231 -18.15 12.09 -7.14
N SER A 232 -18.27 12.76 -8.29
CA SER A 232 -19.32 12.45 -9.28
C SER A 232 -19.19 11.04 -9.85
N ARG A 233 -17.97 10.52 -10.02
CA ARG A 233 -17.73 9.14 -10.46
C ARG A 233 -17.98 8.14 -9.35
N ALA A 234 -17.53 8.45 -8.13
CA ALA A 234 -17.79 7.63 -6.95
C ALA A 234 -19.29 7.48 -6.66
N ASP A 235 -20.08 8.55 -6.83
CA ASP A 235 -21.53 8.53 -6.57
C ASP A 235 -22.28 7.53 -7.46
N ARG A 236 -21.89 7.46 -8.74
CA ARG A 236 -22.45 6.47 -9.69
C ARG A 236 -22.19 5.02 -9.29
N LYS A 237 -21.17 4.80 -8.46
CA LYS A 237 -20.78 3.50 -7.92
C LYS A 237 -21.29 3.28 -6.49
N GLY A 238 -21.97 4.28 -5.89
CA GLY A 238 -22.40 4.24 -4.49
C GLY A 238 -21.23 4.28 -3.51
N ALA A 239 -20.08 4.82 -3.92
CA ALA A 239 -18.84 4.82 -3.15
C ALA A 239 -18.64 6.09 -2.31
N VAL A 240 -19.49 7.11 -2.43
CA VAL A 240 -19.33 8.36 -1.66
C VAL A 240 -19.73 8.14 -0.20
N VAL A 241 -18.84 8.52 0.72
CA VAL A 241 -19.10 8.55 2.17
C VAL A 241 -19.33 9.98 2.65
N SER A 242 -18.51 10.92 2.19
CA SER A 242 -18.61 12.35 2.50
C SER A 242 -17.98 13.20 1.38
N GLU A 243 -17.90 14.52 1.57
CA GLU A 243 -17.20 15.42 0.63
C GLU A 243 -15.67 15.20 0.59
N ASP A 244 -15.10 14.61 1.65
CA ASP A 244 -13.67 14.36 1.78
C ASP A 244 -13.33 12.85 1.80
N GLN A 245 -14.31 11.97 1.55
CA GLN A 245 -14.10 10.53 1.62
C GLN A 245 -14.95 9.74 0.62
N VAL A 246 -14.31 8.78 -0.04
CA VAL A 246 -14.97 7.71 -0.80
C VAL A 246 -14.44 6.33 -0.37
N ASP A 247 -15.25 5.29 -0.55
CA ASP A 247 -14.87 3.91 -0.20
C ASP A 247 -14.82 3.05 -1.47
N ILE A 248 -13.63 2.53 -1.78
CA ILE A 248 -13.40 1.68 -2.96
C ILE A 248 -12.55 0.50 -2.53
N CYS A 249 -12.89 -0.71 -3.00
CA CYS A 249 -12.20 -1.95 -2.63
C CYS A 249 -12.16 -2.22 -1.11
N GLY A 250 -13.15 -1.72 -0.36
CA GLY A 250 -13.20 -1.88 1.10
C GLY A 250 -12.09 -1.14 1.86
N VAL A 251 -11.61 -0.03 1.28
CA VAL A 251 -10.63 0.92 1.86
C VAL A 251 -11.20 2.32 1.77
N HIS A 252 -10.96 3.13 2.80
CA HIS A 252 -11.31 4.54 2.86
C HIS A 252 -10.29 5.38 2.08
N TRP A 253 -10.76 6.22 1.16
CA TRP A 253 -9.93 7.14 0.40
C TRP A 253 -10.20 8.56 0.89
N TYR A 254 -9.25 9.11 1.63
CA TYR A 254 -9.33 10.46 2.19
C TYR A 254 -8.78 11.47 1.18
N LEU A 255 -9.61 12.45 0.81
CA LEU A 255 -9.37 13.36 -0.30
C LEU A 255 -8.78 14.68 0.19
N HIS A 256 -7.64 15.09 -0.35
CA HIS A 256 -6.98 16.35 -0.01
C HIS A 256 -6.76 17.20 -1.26
N ASP A 257 -7.31 18.40 -1.31
CA ASP A 257 -7.14 19.28 -2.49
C ASP A 257 -5.70 19.81 -2.63
N ILE A 258 -5.31 20.06 -3.88
CA ILE A 258 -4.04 20.69 -4.27
C ILE A 258 -4.22 21.94 -5.14
#